data_AF-A0A8S2V9W0-F1
#
_entry.id   AF-A0A8S2V9W0-F1
#
_cell.length_a   1.000
_cell.length_b   1.000
_cell.length_c   1.000
_cell.angle_alpha   90.00
_cell.angle_beta   90.00
_cell.angle_gamma   90.00
#
_symmetry.space_group_name_H-M   'P 1'
#
loop_
_entity.id
_entity.type
_entity.pdbx_description
1 polymer ?
#
loop_
_entity_poly.entity_id
_entity_poly.type
_entity_poly.pdbx_seq_one_letter_code
_entity_poly.pdbx_strand_id
1 'polypeptide(L)' 'MFEGSNSDIDNLPDTETILHILGIEYKTPNDSYAILHDIASKFWFTYRTGFAPI' A
#
# COMPACT_ATOMS: atom_id res chain seq x y z
N MET A 1 -10.82 -7.04 -1.69
CA MET A 1 -10.54 -5.60 -1.69
C MET A 1 -9.70 -5.35 -0.46
N PHE A 2 -8.49 -4.80 -0.62
CA PHE A 2 -7.73 -4.35 0.54
C PHE A 2 -8.47 -3.15 1.11
N GLU A 3 -9.23 -3.33 2.17
CA GLU A 3 -9.62 -2.21 3.00
C GLU A 3 -8.37 -1.83 3.78
N GLY A 4 -7.67 -0.79 3.33
CA GLY A 4 -6.65 -0.13 4.14
C GLY A 4 -7.33 0.30 5.43
N SER A 5 -7.03 -0.42 6.49
CA SER A 5 -7.59 -0.19 7.81
C SER A 5 -6.87 1.00 8.45
N ASN A 6 -7.52 1.76 9.34
CA ASN A 6 -6.84 2.88 10.03
C ASN A 6 -5.53 2.46 10.72
N SER A 7 -5.39 1.18 11.07
CA SER A 7 -4.15 0.60 11.62
C SER A 7 -2.98 0.54 10.65
N ASP A 8 -3.21 0.62 9.33
CA ASP A 8 -2.13 0.67 8.35
C ASP A 8 -1.45 2.06 8.32
N ILE A 9 -2.18 3.11 8.72
CA ILE A 9 -1.61 4.46 8.86
C ILE A 9 -0.60 4.48 10.01
N ASP A 10 -0.90 3.80 11.12
CA ASP A 10 -0.01 3.70 12.29
C ASP A 10 1.31 2.97 11.98
N ASN A 11 1.39 2.24 10.87
CA ASN A 11 2.60 1.57 10.40
C ASN A 11 3.45 2.43 9.45
N LEU A 12 2.96 3.59 9.02
CA LEU A 12 3.74 4.52 8.22
C LEU A 12 4.70 5.30 9.12
N PRO A 13 5.88 5.69 8.62
CA PRO A 13 6.80 6.52 9.39
C PRO A 13 6.19 7.90 9.65
N ASP A 14 6.12 8.32 10.92
CA ASP A 14 5.67 9.66 11.33
C ASP A 14 6.69 10.78 11.04
N THR A 15 7.77 10.45 10.33
CA THR A 15 8.85 11.39 10.02
C THR A 15 8.60 12.06 8.67
N GLU A 16 9.11 13.28 8.47
CA GLU A 16 9.10 14.01 7.19
C GLU A 16 10.05 13.38 6.14
N THR A 17 10.03 12.06 6.04
CA THR A 17 10.74 11.29 5.04
C THR A 17 9.97 11.29 3.73
N ILE A 18 10.72 11.42 2.64
CA ILE A 18 10.19 11.24 1.28
C ILE A 18 10.13 9.75 0.99
N LEU A 19 8.95 9.29 0.57
CA LEU A 19 8.67 7.91 0.18
C LEU A 19 8.47 7.85 -1.33
N HIS A 20 9.06 6.84 -1.97
CA HIS A 20 8.95 6.63 -3.41
C HIS A 20 8.18 5.35 -3.70
N ILE A 21 7.05 5.45 -4.41
CA ILE A 21 6.23 4.31 -4.82
C ILE A 21 6.11 4.36 -6.34
N LEU A 22 6.70 3.38 -7.03
CA LEU A 22 6.70 3.25 -8.50
C LEU A 22 7.08 4.56 -9.25
N GLY A 23 7.99 5.35 -8.68
CA GLY A 23 8.47 6.62 -9.26
C GLY A 23 7.66 7.86 -8.86
N ILE A 24 6.62 7.72 -8.05
CA ILE A 24 5.87 8.83 -7.46
C ILE A 24 6.43 9.14 -6.08
N GLU A 25 6.61 10.42 -5.78
CA GLU A 25 7.08 10.90 -4.47
C GLU A 25 5.91 11.24 -3.56
N TYR A 26 6.00 10.82 -2.29
CA TYR A 26 5.03 11.10 -1.23
C TYR A 26 5.75 11.64 0.00
N LYS A 27 5.10 12.55 0.72
CA LYS A 27 5.59 13.10 1.99
C LYS A 27 4.74 12.58 3.14
N THR A 28 5.32 11.71 3.96
CA THR A 28 4.73 11.34 5.25
C THR A 28 4.86 12.50 6.25
N PRO A 29 3.88 12.73 7.14
CA PRO A 29 2.61 12.00 7.30
C PRO A 29 1.44 12.55 6.45
N ASN A 30 1.61 13.72 5.81
CA ASN A 30 0.53 14.41 5.07
C ASN A 30 -0.12 13.55 3.99
N ASP A 31 0.65 12.70 3.33
CA ASP A 31 0.18 11.88 2.20
C ASP A 31 -0.17 10.44 2.58
N SER A 32 -0.29 10.13 3.88
CA SER A 32 -0.56 8.76 4.40
C SER A 32 -1.75 8.07 3.72
N TYR A 33 -2.88 8.77 3.56
CA TYR A 33 -4.04 8.22 2.85
C TYR A 33 -3.76 7.95 1.37
N ALA A 34 -3.07 8.86 0.69
CA ALA A 34 -2.74 8.72 -0.73
C ALA A 34 -1.76 7.56 -0.97
N ILE A 35 -0.80 7.36 -0.07
CA ILE A 35 0.14 6.23 -0.06
C ILE A 35 -0.62 4.91 0.03
N LEU A 36 -1.50 4.76 1.03
CA LEU A 36 -2.24 3.51 1.24
C LEU A 36 -3.17 3.21 0.07
N HIS A 37 -3.84 4.23 -0.47
CA HIS A 37 -4.71 4.08 -1.63
C HIS A 37 -3.91 3.66 -2.88
N ASP A 38 -2.74 4.25 -3.11
CA ASP A 38 -1.89 3.89 -4.25
C ASP A 38 -1.42 2.44 -4.17
N ILE A 39 -0.98 1.99 -2.99
CA ILE A 39 -0.57 0.59 -2.75
C ILE A 39 -1.76 -0.36 -2.95
N ALA A 40 -2.91 -0.06 -2.35
CA ALA A 40 -4.10 -0.91 -2.41
C ALA A 40 -4.69 -1.04 -3.84
N SER A 41 -4.44 -0.05 -4.70
CA SER A 41 -4.87 -0.10 -6.11
C SER A 41 -4.05 -1.07 -6.98
N LYS A 42 -2.89 -1.54 -6.51
CA LYS A 42 -2.02 -2.43 -7.29
C LYS A 42 -2.49 -3.87 -7.23
N PHE A 43 -2.18 -4.61 -8.30
CA PHE A 43 -2.45 -6.04 -8.34
C PHE A 43 -1.49 -6.79 -7.43
N TRP A 44 -2.06 -7.43 -6.41
CA TRP A 44 -1.32 -8.35 -5.55
C TRP A 44 -1.78 -9.77 -5.79
N PHE A 45 -0.85 -10.60 -6.24
CA PHE A 45 -1.09 -12.03 -6.48
C PHE A 45 -0.43 -12.83 -5.37
N THR A 46 -1.25 -13.61 -4.67
CA THR A 46 -0.82 -14.52 -3.61
C THR A 46 -1.03 -15.96 -4.05
N TYR A 47 -0.58 -16.91 -3.23
CA TYR A 47 -0.94 -18.31 -3.42
C TYR A 47 -2.47 -18.49 -3.45
N ARG A 48 -2.93 -19.32 -4.39
CA ARG A 48 -4.33 -19.70 -4.56
C ARG A 48 -4.43 -21.22 -4.63
N THR A 49 -5.60 -21.75 -4.29
CA THR A 49 -5.91 -23.18 -4.34
C THR A 49 -7.15 -23.41 -5.20
N GLY A 50 -7.29 -24.61 -5.80
CA GLY A 50 -8.46 -24.97 -6.61
C GLY A 50 -8.42 -24.49 -8.07
N PHE A 51 -7.24 -24.14 -8.58
CA PHE A 51 -7.03 -23.87 -10.00
C PHE A 51 -6.85 -25.17 -10.80
N ALA A 52 -7.05 -25.11 -12.11
CA ALA A 52 -6.87 -26.26 -13.00
C ALA A 52 -5.42 -26.78 -12.94
N PRO A 53 -5.19 -28.10 -13.05
CA PRO A 53 -3.84 -28.65 -13.14
C PRO A 53 -3.04 -27.98 -14.26
N ILE A 54 -1.75 -27.72 -13.99
CA ILE A 54 -0.83 -27.01 -14.89
C ILE A 54 -0.33 -27.94 -15.99
#